data_AF-A0A182IJJ2-F1
#
_entry.id   AF-A0A182IJJ2-F1
#
_cell.length_a   1.000
_cell.length_b   1.000
_cell.length_c   1.000
_cell.angle_alpha   90.00
_cell.angle_beta   90.00
_cell.angle_gamma   90.00
#
_symmetry.space_group_name_H-M   'P 1'
#
loop_
_entity.id
_entity.type
_entity.pdbx_description
1 polymer ?
#
loop_
_entity_poly.entity_id
_entity_poly.type
_entity_poly.pdbx_seq_one_letter_code
_entity_poly.pdbx_strand_id
1 'polypeptide(L)'
;MSSGSVLLLTVLLIGYIYWSLAQPTNTMQIRCKLKKPVKDPETECRYGVFINACGKQACISGPGEFCAESSTDTVLWGKCAHDLLCCRGQCRGCTAQGVCFDKPCQPPREHDMQHRSDPYMPQRHLNPLYAFFDYYGSE
;
A
#
# COMPACT_ATOMS: atom_id res chain seq x y z
N MET A 1 -17.87 51.88 23.47
CA MET A 1 -17.46 50.98 22.36
C MET A 1 -18.73 50.46 21.71
N SER A 2 -18.92 50.68 20.41
CA SER A 2 -20.17 50.34 19.71
C SER A 2 -20.29 48.82 19.51
N SER A 3 -21.46 48.25 19.80
CA SER A 3 -21.76 46.81 19.67
C SER A 3 -21.52 46.28 18.26
N GLY A 4 -21.70 47.12 17.23
CA GLY A 4 -21.43 46.77 15.83
C GLY A 4 -19.95 46.52 15.54
N SER A 5 -19.04 47.27 16.19
CA SER A 5 -17.60 47.09 16.01
C SER A 5 -17.10 45.78 16.63
N VAL A 6 -17.74 45.34 17.72
CA VAL A 6 -17.42 44.07 18.39
C VAL A 6 -17.87 42.87 17.55
N LEU A 7 -19.08 42.94 16.97
CA LEU A 7 -19.60 41.88 16.08
C LEU A 7 -18.77 41.71 14.80
N LEU A 8 -18.28 42.79 14.22
CA LEU A 8 -17.44 42.73 13.03
C LEU A 8 -16.09 42.05 13.31
N LEU A 9 -15.49 42.38 14.46
CA LEU A 9 -14.25 41.76 14.91
C LEU A 9 -14.40 40.27 15.19
N THR A 10 -15.50 39.84 15.81
CA THR A 10 -15.71 38.41 16.09
C THR A 10 -15.93 37.61 14.82
N VAL A 11 -16.68 38.12 13.84
CA VAL A 11 -16.87 37.44 12.54
C VAL A 11 -15.56 37.33 11.78
N LEU A 12 -14.74 38.38 11.76
CA LEU A 12 -13.42 38.35 11.12
C LEU A 12 -12.47 37.36 11.81
N LEU A 13 -12.46 37.31 13.14
CA LEU A 13 -11.67 36.34 13.90
C LEU A 13 -12.12 34.91 13.62
N ILE A 14 -13.42 34.63 13.62
CA ILE A 14 -13.95 33.30 13.33
C ILE A 14 -13.61 32.88 11.89
N GLY A 15 -13.76 33.79 10.92
CA GLY A 15 -13.38 33.54 9.53
C GLY A 15 -11.89 33.26 9.37
N TYR A 16 -11.02 34.02 10.03
CA TYR A 16 -9.57 33.82 10.02
C TYR A 16 -9.17 32.49 10.65
N ILE A 17 -9.74 32.14 11.80
CA ILE A 17 -9.48 30.87 12.49
C ILE A 17 -9.95 29.71 11.61
N TYR A 18 -11.16 29.78 11.04
CA TYR A 18 -11.69 28.74 10.16
C TYR A 18 -10.81 28.53 8.92
N TRP A 19 -10.37 29.61 8.27
CA TRP A 19 -9.44 29.56 7.14
C TRP A 19 -8.08 28.94 7.53
N SER A 20 -7.58 29.28 8.72
CA SER A 20 -6.30 28.77 9.24
C SER A 20 -6.36 27.26 9.53
N LEU A 21 -7.52 26.77 10.00
CA LEU A 21 -7.74 25.34 10.27
C LEU A 21 -8.09 24.53 9.01
N ALA A 22 -8.60 25.19 7.96
CA ALA A 22 -8.96 24.56 6.69
C ALA A 22 -7.75 24.17 5.83
N GLN A 23 -6.53 24.15 6.37
CA GLN A 23 -5.37 23.64 5.64
C GLN A 23 -5.63 22.20 5.20
N PRO A 24 -5.65 21.90 3.89
CA PRO A 24 -5.75 20.53 3.42
C PRO A 24 -4.43 19.85 3.74
N THR A 25 -4.34 19.23 4.91
CA THR A 25 -3.22 18.35 5.22
C THR A 25 -3.38 17.12 4.36
N ASN A 26 -2.59 17.06 3.30
CA ASN A 26 -2.58 15.93 2.38
C ASN A 26 -2.43 14.64 3.22
N THR A 27 -3.28 13.64 2.97
CA THR A 27 -3.33 12.41 3.79
C THR A 27 -1.96 11.75 3.94
N MET A 28 -1.13 11.86 2.89
CA MET A 28 0.27 11.48 2.89
C MET A 28 1.11 12.20 3.96
N GLN A 29 0.99 13.52 4.08
CA GLN A 29 1.74 14.29 5.09
C GLN A 29 1.34 13.90 6.52
N ILE A 30 0.05 13.67 6.76
CA ILE A 30 -0.43 13.19 8.08
C ILE A 30 0.18 11.83 8.39
N ARG A 31 0.11 10.89 7.44
CA ARG A 31 0.68 9.54 7.58
C ARG A 31 2.19 9.56 7.79
N CYS A 32 2.90 10.43 7.08
CA CYS A 32 4.33 10.63 7.25
C CYS A 32 4.67 11.15 8.65
N LYS A 33 3.87 12.05 9.23
CA LYS A 33 4.08 12.53 10.61
C LYS A 33 3.81 11.45 11.64
N LEU A 34 2.79 10.62 11.43
CA LEU A 34 2.43 9.52 12.33
C LEU A 34 3.45 8.37 12.33
N LYS A 35 4.04 8.06 11.17
CA LYS A 35 5.00 6.94 11.06
C LYS A 35 6.31 7.30 11.76
N LYS A 36 6.67 6.54 12.79
CA LYS A 36 8.00 6.61 13.43
C LYS A 36 9.01 5.83 12.58
N PRO A 37 10.23 6.35 12.39
CA PRO A 37 11.31 5.57 11.79
C PRO A 37 11.67 4.39 12.69
N VAL A 38 12.11 3.30 12.08
CA VAL A 38 12.74 2.17 12.78
C VAL A 38 14.04 2.68 13.40
N LYS A 39 14.28 2.37 14.68
CA LYS A 39 15.48 2.85 15.39
C LYS A 39 16.71 2.04 15.03
N ASP A 40 16.57 0.71 15.08
CA ASP A 40 17.65 -0.24 14.84
C ASP A 40 17.26 -1.20 13.69
N PRO A 41 17.48 -0.79 12.43
CA PRO A 41 17.01 -1.53 11.26
C PRO A 41 17.64 -2.92 11.12
N GLU A 42 18.86 -3.12 11.58
CA GLU A 42 19.56 -4.40 11.45
C GLU A 42 19.02 -5.49 12.38
N THR A 43 18.46 -5.12 13.53
CA THR A 43 17.91 -6.05 14.51
C THR A 43 16.39 -6.18 14.40
N GLU A 44 15.69 -5.09 14.08
CA GLU A 44 14.23 -5.09 14.01
C GLU A 44 13.70 -5.62 12.65
N CYS A 45 14.46 -5.47 11.55
CA CYS A 45 13.97 -5.78 10.21
C CYS A 45 14.55 -7.09 9.65
N ARG A 46 13.87 -8.20 9.95
CA ARG A 46 14.27 -9.56 9.54
C ARG A 46 14.45 -9.76 8.03
N TYR A 47 13.64 -9.06 7.22
CA TYR A 47 13.62 -9.22 5.76
C TYR A 47 14.27 -8.05 5.02
N GLY A 48 15.01 -7.20 5.75
CA GLY A 48 15.67 -6.02 5.22
C GLY A 48 14.87 -4.74 5.38
N VAL A 49 15.44 -3.66 4.86
CA VAL A 49 14.90 -2.30 5.01
C VAL A 49 14.73 -1.59 3.69
N PHE A 50 13.77 -0.68 3.65
CA PHE A 50 13.56 0.22 2.53
C PHE A 50 13.27 1.64 3.01
N ILE A 51 13.52 2.61 2.13
CA ILE A 51 13.15 4.01 2.36
C ILE A 51 11.73 4.21 1.84
N ASN A 52 10.82 4.59 2.72
CA ASN A 52 9.43 4.85 2.34
C ASN A 52 9.28 6.20 1.60
N ALA A 53 8.09 6.47 1.06
CA ALA A 53 7.77 7.73 0.37
C ALA A 53 7.94 8.99 1.25
N CYS A 54 8.05 8.83 2.56
CA CYS A 54 8.30 9.90 3.52
C CYS A 54 9.79 10.10 3.83
N GLY A 55 10.70 9.37 3.16
CA GLY A 55 12.13 9.41 3.43
C GLY A 55 12.58 8.73 4.73
N LYS A 56 11.70 7.92 5.35
CA LYS A 56 11.99 7.20 6.61
C LYS A 56 12.31 5.74 6.31
N GLN A 57 13.24 5.17 7.07
CA GLN A 57 13.53 3.74 7.03
C GLN A 57 12.36 2.95 7.63
N ALA A 58 11.96 1.89 6.93
CA ALA A 58 10.91 0.96 7.31
C ALA A 58 11.34 -0.48 7.00
N CYS A 59 10.88 -1.44 7.80
CA CYS A 59 11.12 -2.85 7.57
C CYS A 59 10.33 -3.36 6.37
N ILE A 60 10.97 -4.24 5.60
CA ILE A 60 10.32 -5.04 4.58
C ILE A 60 9.50 -6.14 5.27
N SER A 61 8.27 -6.33 4.80
CA SER A 61 7.35 -7.35 5.30
C SER A 61 7.64 -8.72 4.69
N GLY A 62 7.66 -9.75 5.53
CA GLY A 62 7.84 -11.15 5.16
C GLY A 62 6.54 -11.90 4.86
N PRO A 63 6.61 -13.22 4.60
CA PRO A 63 5.45 -14.03 4.26
C PRO A 63 4.38 -14.03 5.37
N GLY A 64 3.13 -13.72 5.01
CA GLY A 64 1.99 -13.64 5.94
C GLY A 64 1.90 -12.35 6.75
N GLU A 65 2.93 -11.49 6.70
CA GLU A 65 2.91 -10.19 7.37
C GLU A 65 2.05 -9.17 6.61
N PHE A 66 1.63 -8.12 7.32
CA PHE A 66 0.81 -7.07 6.74
C PHE A 66 1.57 -6.27 5.69
N CYS A 67 0.84 -5.83 4.66
CA CYS A 67 1.35 -5.00 3.59
C CYS A 67 0.27 -4.08 3.06
N ALA A 68 0.67 -3.10 2.24
CA ALA A 68 -0.23 -2.26 1.49
C ALA A 68 -0.16 -2.54 -0.01
N GLU A 69 -1.31 -2.50 -0.67
CA GLU A 69 -1.40 -2.55 -2.14
C GLU A 69 -1.14 -1.16 -2.77
N SER A 70 -1.54 -0.07 -2.09
CA SER A 70 -1.31 1.29 -2.56
C SER A 70 0.00 1.88 -2.05
N SER A 71 0.65 2.71 -2.89
CA SER A 71 1.88 3.44 -2.53
C SER A 71 1.67 4.38 -1.33
N THR A 72 0.45 4.88 -1.14
CA THR A 72 0.09 5.77 -0.04
C THR A 72 -0.07 5.05 1.30
N ASP A 73 -0.50 3.80 1.25
CA ASP A 73 -0.71 2.95 2.41
C ASP A 73 0.58 2.21 2.79
N THR A 74 1.55 2.10 1.86
CA THR A 74 2.88 1.50 2.13
C THR A 74 3.62 2.20 3.26
N VAL A 75 3.38 3.51 3.46
CA VAL A 75 3.94 4.28 4.58
C VAL A 75 3.52 3.69 5.93
N LEU A 76 2.26 3.22 6.03
CA LEU A 76 1.70 2.66 7.26
C LEU A 76 2.01 1.18 7.39
N TRP A 77 1.64 0.41 6.36
CA TRP A 77 1.58 -1.06 6.43
C TRP A 77 2.82 -1.77 5.89
N GLY A 78 3.75 -1.04 5.27
CA GLY A 78 4.98 -1.62 4.75
C GLY A 78 4.81 -2.24 3.35
N LYS A 79 5.94 -2.67 2.80
CA LYS A 79 6.08 -3.28 1.47
C LYS A 79 6.57 -4.71 1.65
N CYS A 80 6.04 -5.64 0.86
CA CYS A 80 6.53 -7.00 0.82
C CYS A 80 7.95 -7.11 0.24
N ALA A 81 8.68 -8.17 0.64
CA ALA A 81 9.95 -8.54 0.02
C ALA A 81 9.80 -8.78 -1.49
N HIS A 82 10.92 -8.72 -2.24
CA HIS A 82 10.89 -8.75 -3.71
C HIS A 82 10.20 -9.99 -4.30
N ASP A 83 10.26 -11.13 -3.61
CA ASP A 83 9.67 -12.40 -4.08
C ASP A 83 8.22 -12.60 -3.60
N LEU A 84 7.62 -11.59 -2.95
CA LEU A 84 6.30 -11.68 -2.32
C LEU A 84 5.35 -10.63 -2.90
N LEU A 85 4.11 -11.05 -3.14
CA LEU A 85 3.04 -10.17 -3.60
C LEU A 85 2.17 -9.72 -2.42
N CYS A 86 1.77 -8.45 -2.38
CA CYS A 86 0.77 -8.00 -1.43
C CYS A 86 -0.64 -8.36 -1.93
N CYS A 87 -1.37 -9.17 -1.18
CA CYS A 87 -2.76 -9.55 -1.48
C CYS A 87 -3.65 -9.39 -0.25
N ARG A 88 -4.72 -8.58 -0.34
CA ARG A 88 -5.66 -8.31 0.76
C ARG A 88 -4.93 -7.89 2.04
N GLY A 89 -3.89 -7.08 1.86
CA GLY A 89 -3.07 -6.57 2.96
C GLY A 89 -2.14 -7.59 3.61
N GLN A 90 -1.86 -8.74 2.99
CA GLN A 90 -0.85 -9.70 3.45
C GLN A 90 0.14 -10.07 2.35
N CYS A 91 1.41 -10.23 2.70
CA CYS A 91 2.42 -10.72 1.77
C CYS A 91 2.27 -12.21 1.52
N ARG A 92 2.17 -12.61 0.26
CA ARG A 92 1.95 -13.99 -0.16
C ARG A 92 2.96 -14.41 -1.21
N GLY A 93 3.19 -15.70 -1.32
CA GLY A 93 4.25 -16.29 -2.14
C GLY A 93 5.32 -16.93 -1.27
N CYS A 94 6.46 -17.22 -1.89
CA CYS A 94 7.59 -17.90 -1.28
C CYS A 94 8.84 -17.03 -1.38
N THR A 95 9.60 -16.92 -0.30
CA THR A 95 10.93 -16.33 -0.37
C THR A 95 11.92 -17.27 -1.04
N ALA A 96 13.04 -16.76 -1.54
CA ALA A 96 14.16 -17.58 -2.03
C ALA A 96 14.69 -18.62 -1.02
N GLN A 97 14.42 -18.43 0.27
CA GLN A 97 14.78 -19.36 1.35
C GLN A 97 13.78 -20.51 1.54
N GLY A 98 12.71 -20.55 0.74
CA GLY A 98 11.67 -21.58 0.79
C GLY A 98 10.58 -21.35 1.84
N VAL A 99 10.53 -20.18 2.48
CA VAL A 99 9.46 -19.84 3.44
C VAL A 99 8.26 -19.30 2.66
N CYS A 100 7.15 -20.04 2.69
CA CYS A 100 5.96 -19.73 1.92
C CYS A 100 4.77 -19.36 2.80
N PHE A 101 3.96 -18.40 2.32
CA PHE A 101 2.63 -18.16 2.85
C PHE A 101 1.61 -18.38 1.73
N ASP A 102 1.10 -19.61 1.67
CA ASP A 102 0.35 -20.13 0.54
C ASP A 102 -1.18 -20.10 0.77
N LYS A 103 -1.69 -18.90 1.05
CA LYS A 103 -3.15 -18.66 1.00
C LYS A 103 -3.50 -18.16 -0.40
N PRO A 104 -4.49 -18.74 -1.09
CA PRO A 104 -4.88 -18.28 -2.42
C PRO A 104 -5.34 -16.83 -2.36
N CYS A 105 -4.71 -15.96 -3.18
CA CYS A 105 -5.24 -14.64 -3.47
C CYS A 105 -6.50 -14.84 -4.33
N GLN A 106 -7.62 -15.22 -3.72
CA GLN A 106 -8.87 -15.32 -4.47
C GLN A 106 -9.21 -13.91 -4.98
N PRO A 107 -9.52 -13.76 -6.29
CA PRO A 107 -10.15 -12.54 -6.75
C PRO A 107 -11.43 -12.30 -5.92
N PRO A 108 -11.87 -11.05 -5.74
CA PRO A 108 -13.19 -10.80 -5.19
C PRO A 108 -14.20 -11.64 -6.00
N ARG A 109 -15.09 -12.35 -5.29
CA ARG A 109 -16.02 -13.35 -5.84
C ARG A 109 -17.05 -12.81 -6.86
N GLU A 110 -16.89 -11.59 -7.35
CA GLU A 110 -17.77 -10.94 -8.33
C GLU A 110 -17.30 -11.11 -9.78
N HIS A 111 -16.09 -11.63 -10.03
CA HIS A 111 -15.59 -11.90 -11.38
C HIS A 111 -15.30 -13.39 -11.58
N ASP A 112 -16.28 -14.12 -12.09
CA ASP A 112 -16.18 -15.52 -12.53
C ASP A 112 -15.29 -15.72 -13.77
N MET A 113 -14.61 -14.67 -14.24
CA MET A 113 -13.70 -14.72 -15.38
C MET A 113 -12.38 -14.03 -15.03
N GLN A 114 -11.38 -14.82 -14.62
CA GLN A 114 -10.02 -14.35 -14.39
C GLN A 114 -9.33 -14.18 -15.74
N HIS A 115 -9.20 -12.95 -16.21
CA HIS A 115 -8.51 -12.65 -17.48
C HIS A 115 -7.02 -13.06 -17.39
N ARG A 116 -6.45 -13.59 -18.48
CA ARG A 116 -5.03 -14.00 -18.57
C ARG A 116 -4.05 -12.83 -18.38
N SER A 117 -4.53 -11.60 -18.54
CA SER A 117 -3.80 -10.35 -18.26
C SER A 117 -3.91 -9.90 -16.80
N ASP A 118 -4.62 -10.64 -15.96
CA ASP A 118 -4.78 -10.29 -14.55
C ASP A 118 -3.45 -10.54 -13.81
N PRO A 119 -2.82 -9.51 -13.21
CA PRO A 119 -1.53 -9.63 -12.55
C PRO A 119 -1.50 -10.63 -11.38
N TYR A 120 -2.66 -11.13 -10.96
CA TYR A 120 -2.83 -12.14 -9.91
C TYR A 120 -2.91 -13.59 -10.42
N MET A 121 -2.73 -13.84 -11.73
CA MET A 121 -2.62 -15.19 -12.25
C MET A 121 -1.33 -15.83 -11.70
N PRO A 122 -1.40 -16.92 -10.90
CA PRO A 122 -0.19 -17.67 -10.57
C PRO A 122 0.44 -18.13 -11.89
N GLN A 123 1.74 -17.89 -12.07
CA GLN A 123 2.52 -18.44 -13.19
C GLN A 123 2.42 -19.97 -13.11
N ARG A 124 1.38 -20.53 -13.72
CA ARG A 124 1.34 -21.95 -14.03
C ARG A 124 2.46 -22.12 -15.03
N HIS A 125 3.46 -22.94 -14.69
CA HIS A 125 4.38 -23.48 -15.69
C HIS A 125 3.55 -24.25 -16.71
N LEU A 126 3.04 -23.53 -17.72
CA LEU A 126 2.24 -24.07 -18.79
C LEU A 126 3.15 -24.94 -19.62
N ASN A 127 2.75 -26.21 -19.74
CA ASN A 127 3.38 -27.18 -20.64
C ASN A 127 3.59 -26.51 -22.01
N PRO A 128 4.78 -26.63 -22.65
CA PRO A 128 5.13 -25.90 -23.87
C PRO A 128 4.22 -26.19 -25.07
N LEU A 129 3.40 -27.24 -24.99
CA LEU A 129 2.36 -27.57 -25.97
C LEU A 129 1.17 -26.58 -25.96
N TYR A 130 0.97 -25.79 -24.92
CA TYR A 130 -0.15 -24.83 -24.84
C TYR A 130 0.04 -23.61 -25.76
N ALA A 131 1.27 -23.27 -26.13
CA ALA A 131 1.56 -22.18 -27.07
C ALA A 131 1.06 -22.46 -28.49
N PHE A 132 0.88 -23.74 -28.87
CA PHE A 132 0.37 -24.12 -30.19
C PHE A 132 -1.12 -23.84 -30.36
N PHE A 133 -1.90 -23.86 -29.28
CA PHE A 133 -3.35 -23.64 -29.36
C PHE A 133 -3.73 -22.16 -29.44
N ASP A 134 -2.91 -21.25 -28.90
CA ASP A 134 -3.14 -19.80 -28.98
C ASP A 134 -2.94 -19.27 -30.42
N TYR A 135 -2.21 -19.98 -31.30
CA TYR A 135 -1.96 -19.54 -32.70
C TYR A 135 -3.13 -19.82 -33.66
N TYR A 136 -4.06 -20.71 -33.30
CA TYR A 136 -5.20 -21.09 -34.16
C TYR A 136 -6.53 -20.46 -33.72
N GLY A 137 -6.53 -19.63 -32.67
CA GLY A 137 -7.74 -18.99 -32.14
C GLY A 137 -8.02 -17.58 -32.67
N SER A 138 -7.26 -17.11 -33.66
CA SER A 138 -7.37 -15.74 -34.21
C SER A 138 -7.84 -15.68 -35.67
N GLU A 139 -8.63 -16.65 -36.12
CA GLU A 139 -9.48 -16.51 -37.31
C GLU A 139 -10.97 -16.43 -36.91
#